data_AF-A0AA39RI96-F1
#
_entry.id   AF-A0AA39RI96-F1
#
_cell.length_a   1.000
_cell.length_b   1.000
_cell.length_c   1.000
_cell.angle_alpha   90.00
_cell.angle_beta   90.00
_cell.angle_gamma   90.00
#
_symmetry.space_group_name_H-M   'P 1'
#
loop_
_entity.id
_entity.type
_entity.pdbx_description
1 polymer ?
#
loop_
_entity_poly.entity_id
_entity_poly.type
_entity_poly.pdbx_seq_one_letter_code
_entity_poly.pdbx_strand_id
1 'polypeptide(L)'
;MVGTETTEQGNCSAFQARVPLPHCCEKRPVIVDLLPGAPYNQQTKNCCKGGVLTSMSQDPSKSASTFQMNVGGVVNYTGFAMPVNFSLGVPGYTCGDPFEVPPSRFSTDKGRSMDTSS
;
A
#
# COMPACT_ATOMS: atom_id res chain seq x y z
N MET A 1 3.56 5.90 -2.23
CA MET A 1 3.34 4.45 -1.96
C MET A 1 4.63 3.72 -2.31
N VAL A 2 4.83 2.51 -1.79
CA VAL A 2 6.02 1.68 -2.06
C VAL A 2 5.52 0.25 -2.32
N GLY A 3 6.05 -0.40 -3.35
CA GLY A 3 5.61 -1.70 -3.84
C GLY A 3 4.33 -1.65 -4.68
N THR A 4 3.63 -0.52 -4.74
CA THR A 4 2.36 -0.38 -5.45
C THR A 4 2.14 1.03 -5.97
N GLU A 5 1.20 1.19 -6.90
CA GLU A 5 0.74 2.48 -7.40
C GLU A 5 -0.79 2.48 -7.56
N THR A 6 -1.43 3.65 -7.49
CA THR A 6 -2.84 3.77 -7.90
C THR A 6 -2.97 3.87 -9.41
N THR A 7 -4.05 3.35 -9.97
CA THR A 7 -4.32 3.47 -11.42
C THR A 7 -4.72 4.88 -11.83
N GLU A 8 -5.25 5.67 -10.89
CA GLU A 8 -5.74 7.01 -11.11
C GLU A 8 -5.31 7.93 -9.95
N GLN A 9 -5.09 9.21 -10.26
CA GLN A 9 -4.79 10.24 -9.26
C GLN A 9 -6.04 10.95 -8.75
N GLY A 10 -7.02 11.19 -9.63
CA GLY A 10 -8.21 12.00 -9.34
C GLY A 10 -7.97 13.51 -9.37
N ASN A 11 -8.98 14.30 -8.99
CA ASN A 11 -8.85 15.76 -8.90
C ASN A 11 -8.34 16.19 -7.51
N CYS A 12 -7.04 16.36 -7.39
CA CYS A 12 -6.40 16.71 -6.10
C CYS A 12 -6.32 18.20 -5.83
N SER A 13 -7.12 19.04 -6.50
CA SER A 13 -7.07 20.50 -6.36
C SER A 13 -7.30 20.98 -4.92
N ALA A 14 -8.13 20.24 -4.15
CA ALA A 14 -8.38 20.54 -2.74
C ALA A 14 -7.15 20.33 -1.83
N PHE A 15 -6.11 19.64 -2.31
CA PHE A 15 -4.92 19.29 -1.53
C PHE A 15 -3.65 20.02 -2.00
N GLN A 16 -3.75 20.97 -2.95
CA GLN A 16 -2.59 21.68 -3.53
C GLN A 16 -1.73 22.43 -2.50
N ALA A 17 -2.31 22.86 -1.38
CA ALA A 17 -1.57 23.50 -0.28
C ALA A 17 -0.75 22.51 0.57
N ARG A 18 -0.83 21.20 0.31
CA ARG A 18 -0.03 20.17 0.99
C ARG A 18 1.14 19.75 0.13
N VAL A 19 2.34 19.84 0.69
CA VAL A 19 3.58 19.39 0.06
C VAL A 19 4.20 18.29 0.93
N PRO A 20 4.50 17.10 0.38
CA PRO A 20 4.23 16.69 -1.00
C PRO A 20 2.72 16.49 -1.28
N LEU A 21 2.31 16.74 -2.53
CA LEU A 21 0.94 16.47 -3.00
C LEU A 21 0.65 14.96 -2.85
N PRO A 22 -0.57 14.55 -2.44
CA PRO A 22 -0.93 13.14 -2.44
C PRO A 22 -0.83 12.54 -3.84
N HIS A 23 -0.34 11.30 -3.91
CA HIS A 23 -0.28 10.52 -5.16
C HIS A 23 -1.67 10.23 -5.72
N CYS A 24 -2.66 10.02 -4.84
CA CYS A 24 -4.06 9.85 -5.21
C CYS A 24 -4.95 10.52 -4.15
N CYS A 25 -6.06 11.11 -4.59
CA CYS A 25 -7.07 11.75 -3.74
C CYS A 25 -8.50 11.23 -4.00
N GLU A 26 -8.62 10.15 -4.79
CA GLU A 26 -9.89 9.47 -4.97
C GLU A 26 -10.38 8.85 -3.66
N LYS A 27 -11.71 8.87 -3.46
CA LYS A 27 -12.32 8.26 -2.26
C LYS A 27 -12.26 6.73 -2.28
N ARG A 28 -12.14 6.13 -3.47
CA ARG A 28 -12.10 4.68 -3.69
C ARG A 28 -10.99 4.37 -4.70
N PRO A 29 -9.71 4.50 -4.29
CA PRO A 29 -8.59 4.27 -5.19
C PRO A 29 -8.47 2.79 -5.56
N VAL A 30 -8.10 2.50 -6.79
CA VAL A 30 -7.65 1.17 -7.22
C VAL A 30 -6.14 1.13 -7.12
N ILE A 31 -5.63 0.20 -6.31
CA ILE A 31 -4.21 0.04 -5.98
C ILE A 31 -3.71 -1.22 -6.69
N VAL A 32 -2.63 -1.09 -7.45
CA VAL A 32 -2.02 -2.18 -8.23
C VAL A 32 -0.57 -2.38 -7.85
N ASP A 33 -0.19 -3.64 -7.64
CA ASP A 33 1.20 -4.02 -7.34
C ASP A 33 2.12 -3.63 -8.50
N LEU A 34 3.32 -3.14 -8.19
CA LEU A 34 4.26 -2.76 -9.23
C LEU A 34 4.67 -3.98 -10.07
N LEU A 35 5.17 -3.71 -11.29
CA LEU A 35 5.69 -4.78 -12.14
C LEU A 35 7.02 -5.33 -11.61
N PRO A 36 7.33 -6.61 -11.93
CA PRO A 36 8.66 -7.15 -11.69
C PRO A 36 9.75 -6.25 -12.32
N GLY A 37 10.80 -5.96 -11.56
CA GLY A 37 11.86 -5.04 -11.99
C GLY A 37 11.66 -3.58 -11.56
N ALA A 38 10.65 -3.29 -10.73
CA ALA A 38 10.51 -1.98 -10.07
C ALA A 38 11.84 -1.51 -9.44
N PRO A 39 12.16 -0.21 -9.42
CA PRO A 39 13.36 0.32 -8.79
C PRO A 39 13.49 -0.13 -7.33
N TYR A 40 14.70 -0.46 -6.87
CA TYR A 40 14.93 -1.01 -5.52
C TYR A 40 14.37 -0.11 -4.39
N ASN A 41 14.46 1.21 -4.56
CA ASN A 41 13.93 2.19 -3.61
C ASN A 41 12.39 2.30 -3.61
N GLN A 42 11.72 1.60 -4.52
CA GLN A 42 10.26 1.52 -4.63
C GLN A 42 9.74 0.12 -4.29
N GLN A 43 10.60 -0.78 -3.80
CA GLN A 43 10.21 -2.13 -3.42
C GLN A 43 9.96 -2.27 -1.92
N THR A 44 9.01 -3.13 -1.57
CA THR A 44 8.80 -3.70 -0.23
C THR A 44 9.06 -5.21 -0.28
N LYS A 45 9.18 -5.85 0.89
CA LYS A 45 9.29 -7.31 0.95
C LYS A 45 8.08 -7.95 0.24
N ASN A 46 8.33 -8.96 -0.59
CA ASN A 46 7.30 -9.71 -1.33
C ASN A 46 6.44 -8.88 -2.31
N CYS A 47 6.77 -7.62 -2.61
CA CYS A 47 6.03 -6.82 -3.59
C CYS A 47 6.30 -7.27 -5.03
N CYS A 48 5.72 -6.49 -5.92
CA CYS A 48 6.16 -6.24 -7.27
C CYS A 48 5.96 -7.44 -8.19
N LYS A 49 4.82 -8.11 -8.02
CA LYS A 49 4.37 -9.27 -8.80
C LYS A 49 3.40 -8.89 -9.92
N GLY A 50 3.17 -7.59 -10.14
CA GLY A 50 2.26 -7.09 -11.17
C GLY A 50 0.82 -7.54 -10.98
N GLY A 51 0.39 -7.75 -9.73
CA GLY A 51 -0.96 -8.20 -9.39
C GLY A 51 -1.22 -9.69 -9.62
N VAL A 52 -0.20 -10.48 -9.99
CA VAL A 52 -0.34 -11.92 -10.23
C VAL A 52 0.16 -12.69 -9.01
N LEU A 53 -0.77 -13.38 -8.34
CA LEU A 53 -0.48 -14.28 -7.22
C LEU A 53 -0.72 -15.74 -7.62
N THR A 54 0.19 -16.63 -7.21
CA THR A 54 0.03 -18.08 -7.35
C THR A 54 -0.61 -18.68 -6.11
N SER A 55 -1.09 -19.92 -6.17
CA SER A 55 -1.47 -20.60 -4.93
C SER A 55 -0.23 -20.90 -4.07
N MET A 56 -0.43 -21.02 -2.75
CA MET A 56 0.60 -21.50 -1.82
C MET A 56 1.17 -22.86 -2.23
N SER A 57 0.38 -23.72 -2.87
CA SER A 57 0.81 -25.05 -3.32
C SER A 57 1.61 -25.04 -4.61
N GLN A 58 1.36 -24.08 -5.50
CA GLN A 58 2.08 -23.94 -6.76
C GLN A 58 3.44 -23.29 -6.57
N ASP A 59 3.47 -22.15 -5.88
CA ASP A 59 4.70 -21.41 -5.60
C ASP A 59 4.49 -20.55 -4.34
N PRO A 60 4.97 -21.01 -3.16
CA PRO A 60 4.88 -20.25 -1.92
C PRO A 60 5.57 -18.87 -1.97
N SER A 61 6.51 -18.66 -2.90
CA SER A 61 7.23 -17.38 -3.00
C SER A 61 6.43 -16.29 -3.73
N LYS A 62 5.38 -16.68 -4.46
CA LYS A 62 4.51 -15.80 -5.26
C LYS A 62 3.07 -15.76 -4.79
N SER A 63 2.76 -16.39 -3.67
CA SER A 63 1.41 -16.48 -3.13
C SER A 63 0.94 -15.28 -2.31
N ALA A 64 1.85 -14.38 -1.95
CA ALA A 64 1.55 -13.18 -1.19
C ALA A 64 2.28 -11.97 -1.77
N SER A 65 1.62 -10.81 -1.77
CA SER A 65 2.23 -9.51 -2.08
C SER A 65 2.02 -8.53 -0.93
N THR A 66 2.96 -7.62 -0.74
CA THR A 66 2.92 -6.61 0.32
C THR A 66 3.39 -5.28 -0.22
N PHE A 67 2.69 -4.22 0.18
CA PHE A 67 2.99 -2.85 -0.19
C PHE A 67 2.80 -1.92 1.00
N GLN A 68 3.33 -0.71 0.91
CA GLN A 68 3.16 0.34 1.91
C GLN A 68 2.51 1.57 1.30
N MET A 69 1.55 2.14 2.02
CA MET A 69 0.87 3.37 1.62
C MET A 69 0.75 4.33 2.80
N ASN A 70 0.87 5.62 2.51
CA ASN A 70 0.59 6.69 3.47
C ASN A 70 -0.77 7.26 3.13
N VAL A 71 -1.70 7.21 4.09
CA VAL A 71 -3.06 7.75 3.94
C VAL A 71 -3.14 9.05 4.71
N GLY A 72 -3.45 10.14 4.01
CA GLY A 72 -3.60 11.48 4.60
C GLY A 72 -5.06 11.91 4.65
N GLY A 73 -5.45 12.60 5.73
CA GLY A 73 -6.79 13.19 5.89
C GLY A 73 -6.78 14.72 5.97
N VAL A 74 -7.93 15.35 5.73
CA VAL A 74 -8.09 16.81 5.90
C VAL A 74 -7.91 17.17 7.38
N VAL A 75 -7.20 18.27 7.63
CA VAL A 75 -6.81 18.76 8.96
C VAL A 75 -8.05 18.99 9.84
N ASN A 76 -7.99 18.54 11.09
CA ASN A 76 -9.01 18.61 12.15
C ASN A 76 -9.91 17.37 12.38
N TYR A 77 -9.36 16.16 12.28
CA TYR A 77 -9.98 15.00 12.93
C TYR A 77 -9.02 14.40 13.95
N THR A 78 -9.40 14.48 15.23
CA THR A 78 -8.75 13.83 16.38
C THR A 78 -8.94 12.30 16.40
N GLY A 79 -9.10 11.70 15.22
CA GLY A 79 -9.26 10.26 15.02
C GLY A 79 -8.98 9.94 13.56
N PHE A 80 -7.82 9.35 13.29
CA PHE A 80 -7.53 8.77 11.98
C PHE A 80 -8.56 7.67 11.72
N ALA A 81 -9.39 7.84 10.70
CA ALA A 81 -10.29 6.79 10.27
C ALA A 81 -9.49 5.79 9.42
N MET A 82 -9.36 4.57 9.92
CA MET A 82 -8.76 3.47 9.18
C MET A 82 -9.53 3.28 7.86
N PRO A 83 -8.83 3.10 6.72
CA PRO A 83 -9.51 2.74 5.48
C PRO A 83 -10.27 1.43 5.68
N VAL A 84 -11.48 1.35 5.13
CA VAL A 84 -12.39 0.21 5.27
C VAL A 84 -12.89 -0.23 3.89
N ASN A 85 -13.57 -1.38 3.82
CA ASN A 85 -14.16 -1.94 2.60
C ASN A 85 -13.13 -2.29 1.52
N PHE A 86 -12.02 -2.92 1.91
CA PHE A 86 -11.06 -3.46 0.95
C PHE A 86 -11.69 -4.56 0.09
N SER A 87 -11.30 -4.61 -1.17
CA SER A 87 -11.72 -5.64 -2.13
C SER A 87 -10.58 -5.94 -3.10
N LEU A 88 -10.47 -7.20 -3.51
CA LEU A 88 -9.52 -7.62 -4.55
C LEU A 88 -10.05 -7.39 -5.97
N GLY A 89 -11.28 -6.89 -6.13
CA GLY A 89 -11.88 -6.65 -7.45
C GLY A 89 -12.16 -7.91 -8.27
N VAL A 90 -12.01 -9.10 -7.68
CA VAL A 90 -12.28 -10.39 -8.29
C VAL A 90 -13.41 -11.12 -7.56
N PRO A 91 -14.29 -11.84 -8.27
CA PRO A 91 -15.37 -12.59 -7.65
C PRO A 91 -14.83 -13.77 -6.84
N GLY A 92 -15.51 -14.09 -5.73
CA GLY A 92 -15.19 -15.25 -4.89
C GLY A 92 -14.14 -15.01 -3.80
N TYR A 93 -13.64 -13.78 -3.62
CA TYR A 93 -12.72 -13.41 -2.54
C TYR A 93 -13.33 -12.33 -1.64
N THR A 94 -13.03 -12.42 -0.35
CA THR A 94 -13.44 -11.45 0.67
C THR A 94 -12.23 -10.95 1.42
N CYS A 95 -12.21 -9.66 1.75
CA CYS A 95 -11.21 -9.08 2.65
C CYS A 95 -11.72 -9.12 4.08
N GLY A 96 -10.82 -9.41 5.04
CA GLY A 96 -11.12 -9.28 6.46
C GLY A 96 -11.15 -7.81 6.90
N ASP A 97 -11.70 -7.57 8.08
CA ASP A 97 -11.72 -6.24 8.68
C ASP A 97 -10.29 -5.76 8.99
N PRO A 98 -9.99 -4.49 8.72
CA PRO A 98 -8.70 -3.92 9.05
C PRO A 98 -8.63 -3.71 10.57
N PHE A 99 -7.46 -3.95 11.16
CA PHE A 99 -7.23 -3.80 12.59
C PHE A 99 -5.95 -3.00 12.83
N GLU A 100 -5.92 -2.27 13.94
CA GLU A 100 -4.77 -1.45 14.30
C GLU A 100 -3.64 -2.34 14.81
N VAL A 101 -2.45 -2.14 14.25
CA VAL A 101 -1.22 -2.81 14.68
C VAL A 101 -0.29 -1.80 15.32
N PRO A 102 0.53 -2.20 16.33
CA PRO A 102 1.59 -1.34 16.82
C PRO A 102 2.46 -0.83 15.68
N PRO A 103 2.87 0.45 15.69
CA PRO A 103 3.75 0.99 14.65
C PRO A 103 5.01 0.14 14.52
N SER A 104 5.31 -0.30 13.29
CA SER A 104 6.56 -0.97 12.99
C SER A 104 7.73 -0.02 13.27
N ARG A 105 8.71 -0.47 14.08
CA ARG A 105 9.95 0.27 14.32
C ARG A 105 10.84 0.13 13.10
N PHE A 106 10.80 1.09 12.18
CA PHE A 106 11.76 1.15 11.08
C PHE A 106 13.01 1.90 11.56
N SER A 107 14.16 1.23 11.64
CA SER A 107 15.44 1.92 11.76
C SER A 107 15.88 2.38 10.37
N THR A 108 15.91 3.69 10.13
CA THR A 108 16.55 4.25 8.93
C THR A 108 18.06 4.24 9.14
N ASP A 109 18.71 3.07 9.04
CA ASP A 109 20.16 3.04 8.89
C ASP A 109 20.51 3.21 7.41
N LYS A 110 21.55 3.99 7.14
CA LYS A 110 21.98 4.51 5.83
C LYS A 110 21.92 3.47 4.70
N GLY A 111 20.74 3.29 4.10
CA GLY A 111 20.50 2.49 2.90
C GLY A 111 19.86 1.11 3.10
N ARG A 112 19.43 0.70 4.31
CA ARG A 112 18.65 -0.53 4.49
C ARG A 112 17.50 -0.35 5.48
N SER A 113 16.27 -0.38 4.97
CA SER A 113 15.09 -0.58 5.80
C SER A 113 15.00 -2.06 6.18
N MET A 114 15.25 -2.35 7.46
CA MET A 114 15.03 -3.67 8.06
C MET A 114 13.77 -3.60 8.91
N ASP A 115 12.75 -4.35 8.51
CA ASP A 115 11.51 -4.51 9.28
C ASP A 115 11.80 -5.55 10.37
N THR A 116 12.07 -5.09 11.59
CA THR A 116 12.19 -5.98 12.75
C THR A 116 10.80 -6.16 13.39
N SER A 117 10.01 -7.06 12.83
CA SER A 117 8.83 -7.59 13.53
C SER A 117 9.29 -8.60 14.57
N SER A 118 9.23 -8.23 15.85
CA SER A 118 9.23 -9.18 16.98
C SER A 118 7.81 -9.62 17.29
#